data_AF-A0A5E4IRD6-F1
#
_entry.id   AF-A0A5E4IRD6-F1
#
_cell.length_a   1.000
_cell.length_b   1.000
_cell.length_c   1.000
_cell.angle_alpha   90.00
_cell.angle_beta   90.00
_cell.angle_gamma   90.00
#
_symmetry.space_group_name_H-M   'P 1'
#
loop_
_entity.id
_entity.type
_entity.pdbx_description
1 polymer ?
#
loop_
_entity_poly.entity_id
_entity_poly.type
_entity_poly.pdbx_seq_one_letter_code
_entity_poly.pdbx_strand_id
1 'polypeptide(L)' 'MHLERLPEEGNGLYQTMGGFMMTHLEKVPSTGDHFDWGGYRFEVVDMDEHRVDKLLVIPMVAEDGKK' A
#
# COMPACT_ATOMS: atom_id res chain seq x y z
N MET A 1 -9.40 -2.27 -18.30
CA MET A 1 -8.42 -2.19 -17.20
C MET A 1 -8.83 -3.22 -16.16
N HIS A 2 -8.11 -4.35 -16.10
CA HIS A 2 -8.36 -5.43 -15.16
C HIS A 2 -7.23 -5.33 -14.15
N LEU A 3 -7.49 -4.79 -12.96
CA LEU A 3 -6.51 -4.84 -11.88
C LEU A 3 -6.39 -6.32 -11.49
N GLU A 4 -5.21 -6.89 -11.74
CA GLU A 4 -4.84 -8.21 -11.27
C GLU A 4 -4.99 -8.20 -9.74
N ARG A 5 -5.79 -9.15 -9.26
CA ARG A 5 -6.23 -9.26 -7.87
C ARG A 5 -5.04 -9.27 -6.94
N LEU A 6 -5.11 -8.48 -5.87
CA LEU A 6 -4.06 -8.38 -4.86
C LEU A 6 -3.83 -9.78 -4.25
N PRO A 7 -2.57 -10.26 -4.18
CA PRO A 7 -2.24 -11.42 -3.37
C PRO A 7 -2.85 -11.24 -1.97
N GLU A 8 -3.65 -12.22 -1.53
CA GLU A 8 -4.38 -12.30 -0.24
C GLU A 8 -5.86 -11.91 -0.21
N GLU A 9 -6.48 -11.46 -1.31
CA GLU A 9 -7.96 -11.31 -1.35
C GLU A 9 -8.71 -12.63 -1.09
N GLY A 10 -8.06 -13.78 -1.35
CA GLY A 10 -8.66 -15.12 -1.18
C GLY A 10 -8.84 -15.56 0.27
N ASN A 11 -8.13 -14.95 1.23
CA ASN A 11 -8.17 -15.34 2.64
C ASN A 11 -8.98 -14.38 3.52
N GLY A 12 -9.51 -13.29 2.95
CA GLY A 12 -10.37 -12.34 3.68
C GLY A 12 -9.67 -11.55 4.79
N LEU A 13 -8.33 -11.49 4.80
CA LEU A 13 -7.56 -10.81 5.85
C LEU A 13 -7.78 -9.28 5.83
N TYR A 14 -8.03 -8.71 4.65
CA TYR A 14 -8.31 -7.28 4.48
C TYR A 14 -9.35 -7.07 3.40
N GLN A 15 -10.30 -6.17 3.66
CA GLN A 15 -11.36 -5.80 2.73
C GLN A 15 -11.20 -4.38 2.19
N THR A 16 -10.17 -3.65 2.67
CA THR A 16 -9.89 -2.26 2.30
C THR A 16 -8.37 -2.03 2.22
N MET A 17 -7.97 -1.03 1.42
CA MET A 17 -6.57 -0.59 1.35
C MET A 17 -6.04 -0.12 2.71
N GLY A 18 -6.88 0.49 3.56
CA GLY A 18 -6.48 0.88 4.91
C GLY A 18 -6.12 -0.33 5.80
N GLY A 19 -6.87 -1.42 5.71
CA GLY A 19 -6.56 -2.67 6.42
C GLY A 19 -5.27 -3.32 5.92
N PHE A 20 -5.04 -3.27 4.62
CA PHE A 20 -3.77 -3.70 4.01
C PHE A 20 -2.58 -2.87 4.55
N MET A 21 -2.72 -1.53 4.60
CA MET A 21 -1.68 -0.65 5.15
C MET A 21 -1.38 -0.90 6.63
N MET A 22 -2.41 -1.05 7.46
CA MET A 22 -2.25 -1.33 8.90
C MET A 22 -1.54 -2.66 9.14
N THR A 23 -1.85 -3.68 8.34
CA THR A 23 -1.23 -5.00 8.45
C THR A 23 0.25 -4.93 8.12
N HIS A 24 0.64 -4.23 7.05
CA HIS A 24 2.04 -4.15 6.65
C HIS A 24 2.88 -3.18 7.51
N LEU A 25 2.25 -2.15 8.08
CA LEU A 25 2.94 -1.20 8.96
C LEU A 25 2.99 -1.65 10.43
N GLU A 26 2.15 -2.62 10.83
CA GLU A 26 1.99 -3.10 12.22
C GLU A 26 1.67 -1.99 13.24
N LYS A 27 1.07 -0.90 12.77
CA LYS A 27 0.68 0.26 13.58
C LYS A 27 -0.51 0.99 12.96
N VAL A 28 -1.08 1.92 13.73
CA VAL A 28 -1.97 2.95 13.15
C VAL A 28 -1.12 3.85 12.24
N PRO A 29 -1.44 3.96 10.94
CA PRO A 29 -0.64 4.74 10.00
C PRO A 29 -0.74 6.23 10.29
N SER A 30 0.31 6.96 9.93
CA SER A 30 0.35 8.41 9.87
C SER A 30 0.65 8.85 8.44
N THR A 31 0.27 10.08 8.08
CA THR A 31 0.66 10.67 6.79
C THR A 31 2.18 10.62 6.60
N GLY A 32 2.62 10.14 5.44
CA GLY A 32 4.02 9.90 5.08
C GLY A 32 4.54 8.48 5.39
N ASP A 33 3.79 7.68 6.16
CA ASP A 33 4.12 6.27 6.32
C ASP A 33 4.00 5.54 4.98
N HIS A 34 4.97 4.68 4.69
CA HIS A 34 4.99 3.91 3.45
C HIS A 34 5.61 2.51 3.64
N PHE A 35 5.29 1.63 2.70
CA PHE A 35 5.98 0.35 2.52
C PHE A 35 6.03 -0.02 1.05
N ASP A 36 6.89 -0.99 0.74
CA ASP A 36 7.11 -1.48 -0.61
C ASP A 36 6.55 -2.91 -0.73
N TRP A 37 5.73 -3.15 -1.75
CA TRP A 37 5.12 -4.44 -2.00
C TRP A 37 4.80 -4.64 -3.48
N GLY A 38 5.07 -5.83 -4.01
CA GLY A 38 4.72 -6.20 -5.39
C GLY A 38 5.34 -5.30 -6.47
N GLY A 39 6.49 -4.67 -6.20
CA GLY A 39 7.12 -3.71 -7.12
C GLY A 39 6.51 -2.31 -7.10
N TYR A 40 5.71 -1.99 -6.08
CA TYR A 40 5.14 -0.65 -5.86
C TYR A 40 5.46 -0.16 -4.45
N ARG A 41 5.58 1.16 -4.30
CA ARG A 41 5.56 1.85 -3.01
C ARG A 41 4.17 2.37 -2.74
N PHE A 42 3.64 2.06 -1.57
CA PHE A 42 2.37 2.58 -1.07
C PHE A 42 2.66 3.59 0.04
N GLU A 43 2.19 4.82 -0.10
CA GLU A 43 2.42 5.91 0.86
C GLU A 43 1.08 6.53 1.29
N VAL A 44 0.91 6.75 2.59
CA VAL A 44 -0.23 7.50 3.12
C VAL A 44 -0.05 8.98 2.82
N VAL A 45 -0.96 9.54 2.03
CA VAL A 45 -0.96 11.00 1.78
C VAL A 45 -2.02 11.72 2.58
N ASP A 46 -3.06 11.03 3.05
CA ASP A 46 -4.12 11.62 3.85
C ASP A 46 -4.75 10.62 4.82
N MET A 47 -4.97 11.09 6.04
CA MET A 47 -5.61 10.36 7.13
C MET A 47 -6.87 11.12 7.57
N ASP A 48 -8.00 10.42 7.62
CA ASP A 48 -9.24 10.88 8.21
C ASP A 48 -9.42 10.24 9.59
N GLU A 49 -9.15 11.01 10.65
CA GLU A 49 -9.13 10.54 12.05
C GLU A 49 -8.24 9.29 12.22
N HIS A 50 -8.83 8.10 12.14
CA HIS A 50 -8.17 6.80 12.30
C HIS A 50 -8.20 5.94 11.02
N ARG A 51 -8.65 6.50 9.90
CA ARG A 51 -8.80 5.79 8.62
C ARG A 51 -7.88 6.41 7.58
N VAL A 52 -7.20 5.55 6.82
CA VAL A 52 -6.50 5.96 5.61
C VAL A 52 -7.54 6.41 4.58
N ASP A 53 -7.53 7.68 4.19
CA ASP A 53 -8.45 8.23 3.17
C ASP A 53 -7.82 8.18 1.78
N LYS A 54 -6.53 8.55 1.67
CA LYS A 54 -5.82 8.58 0.40
C LYS A 54 -4.44 7.93 0.48
N LEU A 55 -4.12 7.18 -0.57
CA LEU A 55 -2.82 6.57 -0.79
C LEU A 55 -2.23 7.05 -2.11
N LEU A 56 -0.93 7.26 -2.11
CA LEU A 56 -0.12 7.36 -3.31
C LEU A 56 0.51 5.99 -3.58
N VAL A 57 0.38 5.51 -4.83
CA VAL A 57 1.00 4.27 -5.29
C VAL A 57 1.97 4.61 -6.39
N ILE A 58 3.25 4.30 -6.18
CA ILE A 58 4.32 4.60 -7.11
C ILE A 58 4.93 3.29 -7.59
N PRO A 59 4.99 3.02 -8.91
CA PRO A 59 5.79 1.91 -9.41
C PRO A 59 7.23 2.08 -8.94
N MET A 60 7.77 1.08 -8.25
CA MET A 60 9.20 1.01 -8.03
C MET A 60 9.80 0.57 -9.35
N VAL A 61 10.21 1.55 -10.17
CA VAL A 61 11.11 1.26 -11.28
C VAL A 61 12.35 0.69 -10.61
N ALA A 62 12.58 -0.61 -10.76
CA ALA A 62 13.93 -1.12 -10.58
C ALA A 62 14.77 -0.27 -11.54
N GLU A 63 15.70 0.51 -11.00
CA GLU A 63 16.82 0.98 -11.79
C GLU A 63 17.60 -0.28 -12.21
N ASP A 64 17.08 -0.98 -13.20
CA ASP A 64 17.78 -2.04 -13.91
C ASP A 64 18.96 -1.39 -14.61
N GLY A 65 20.13 -1.52 -13.97
CA GLY A 65 21.43 -1.50 -14.60
C GLY A 65 21.73 -0.27 -15.46
N LYS A 66 22.21 0.79 -14.82
CA LYS A 66 23.17 1.69 -15.47
C LYS A 66 24.55 1.55 -14.84
N LYS A 67 25.17 0.39 -15.07
CA LYS A 67 26.56 0.24 -15.55
C LYS A 67 26.93 -1.21 -15.79
#